data_AF-A0A923YBF1-F1
#
_entry.id   AF-A0A923YBF1-F1
#
_cell.length_a   1.000
_cell.length_b   1.000
_cell.length_c   1.000
_cell.angle_alpha   90.00
_cell.angle_beta   90.00
_cell.angle_gamma   90.00
#
_symmetry.space_group_name_H-M   'P 1'
#
loop_
_entity.id
_entity.type
_entity.pdbx_description
1 polymer ?
#
loop_
_entity_poly.entity_id
_entity_poly.type
_entity_poly.pdbx_seq_one_letter_code
_entity_poly.pdbx_strand_id
1 'polypeptide(L)'
;MRTPATASVAVSTAAVDNAAGAGGAEFAPVEMNSARSKMALANKAMAAKDYKLANDLAMHAQADARLAQDKADSAKAKTAADALQDAIRVLREELERSSK
;
A
#
# COMPACT_ATOMS: atom_id res chain seq x y z
N MET A 1 19.99 -18.45 14.83
CA MET A 1 19.14 -19.10 13.81
C MET A 1 18.05 -18.13 13.40
N ARG A 2 17.93 -17.79 12.11
CA ARG A 2 16.81 -17.00 11.57
C ARG A 2 15.67 -17.98 11.33
N THR A 3 14.60 -17.93 12.12
CA THR A 3 13.45 -18.84 11.94
C THR A 3 12.58 -18.33 10.78
N PRO A 4 11.78 -19.21 10.14
CA PRO A 4 10.81 -18.78 9.12
C PRO A 4 9.95 -17.59 9.58
N ALA A 5 9.51 -17.60 10.84
CA ALA A 5 8.73 -16.50 11.42
C ALA A 5 9.49 -15.16 11.48
N THR A 6 10.78 -15.17 11.84
CA THR A 6 11.61 -13.94 11.81
C THR A 6 11.74 -13.38 10.39
N ALA A 7 11.87 -14.25 9.38
CA ALA A 7 11.93 -13.82 7.99
C ALA A 7 10.58 -13.25 7.52
N SER A 8 9.47 -13.94 7.80
CA SER A 8 8.12 -13.49 7.45
C SER A 8 7.78 -12.13 8.07
N VAL A 9 8.08 -11.94 9.36
CA VAL A 9 7.87 -10.65 10.03
C VAL A 9 8.71 -9.54 9.38
N ALA A 10 9.99 -9.79 9.08
CA ALA A 10 10.84 -8.79 8.43
C ALA A 10 10.33 -8.38 7.03
N VAL A 11 9.94 -9.36 6.20
CA VAL A 11 9.37 -9.09 4.87
C VAL A 11 8.05 -8.32 4.98
N SER A 12 7.21 -8.69 5.94
CA SER A 12 5.91 -8.08 6.13
C SER A 12 6.03 -6.64 6.68
N THR A 13 7.00 -6.36 7.55
CA THR A 13 7.34 -4.99 7.97
C THR A 13 7.72 -4.13 6.76
N ALA A 14 8.61 -4.62 5.90
CA ALA A 14 9.00 -3.90 4.70
C ALA A 14 7.80 -3.62 3.77
N ALA A 15 6.87 -4.56 3.65
CA ALA A 15 5.63 -4.35 2.89
C ALA A 15 4.74 -3.25 3.50
N VAL A 16 4.60 -3.22 4.84
CA VAL A 16 3.85 -2.18 5.55
C VAL A 16 4.49 -0.80 5.35
N ASP A 17 5.82 -0.71 5.40
CA ASP A 17 6.55 0.54 5.18
C ASP A 17 6.44 1.02 3.73
N ASN A 18 6.56 0.12 2.75
CA ASN A 18 6.36 0.43 1.34
C ASN A 18 4.95 0.95 1.06
N ALA A 19 3.93 0.29 1.61
CA ALA A 19 2.55 0.72 1.47
C ALA A 19 2.31 2.10 2.11
N ALA A 20 2.94 2.39 3.25
CA ALA A 20 2.90 3.71 3.85
C ALA A 20 3.56 4.77 2.96
N GLY A 21 4.75 4.50 2.41
CA GLY A 21 5.45 5.37 1.48
C GLY A 21 4.70 5.60 0.16
N ALA A 22 3.94 4.61 -0.29
CA ALA A 22 3.05 4.72 -1.44
C ALA A 22 1.79 5.56 -1.16
N GLY A 23 1.54 6.03 0.08
CA GLY A 23 0.35 6.78 0.43
C GLY A 23 -0.84 5.89 0.83
N GLY A 24 -0.61 4.62 1.17
CA GLY A 24 -1.66 3.69 1.58
C GLY A 24 -2.50 4.19 2.75
N ALA A 25 -1.95 5.02 3.64
CA ALA A 25 -2.73 5.63 4.73
C ALA A 25 -3.80 6.63 4.24
N GLU A 26 -3.55 7.31 3.12
CA GLU A 26 -4.47 8.28 2.51
C GLU A 26 -5.48 7.59 1.60
N PHE A 27 -4.98 6.71 0.72
CA PHE A 27 -5.80 6.12 -0.34
C PHE A 27 -6.44 4.76 0.03
N ALA A 28 -5.95 4.10 1.08
CA ALA A 28 -6.43 2.80 1.53
C ALA A 28 -6.37 2.64 3.07
N PRO A 29 -7.00 3.55 3.84
CA PRO A 29 -6.84 3.61 5.29
C PRO A 29 -7.31 2.33 6.01
N VAL A 30 -8.32 1.64 5.47
CA VAL A 30 -8.86 0.41 6.07
C VAL A 30 -7.82 -0.71 6.01
N GLU A 31 -7.26 -0.97 4.83
CA GLU A 31 -6.23 -1.98 4.63
C GLU A 31 -4.96 -1.63 5.40
N MET A 32 -4.59 -0.35 5.42
CA MET A 32 -3.39 0.10 6.11
C MET A 32 -3.50 -0.08 7.64
N ASN A 33 -4.67 0.24 8.21
CA ASN A 33 -4.94 0.01 9.63
C ASN A 33 -4.97 -1.48 9.96
N SER A 34 -5.55 -2.29 9.09
CA SER A 34 -5.57 -3.74 9.20
C SER A 34 -4.15 -4.32 9.20
N ALA A 35 -3.31 -3.92 8.25
CA ALA A 35 -1.92 -4.36 8.13
C ALA A 35 -1.10 -4.01 9.38
N ARG A 36 -1.19 -2.75 9.86
CA ARG A 36 -0.49 -2.29 11.07
C ARG A 36 -0.93 -3.06 12.32
N SER A 37 -2.24 -3.28 12.47
CA SER A 37 -2.79 -4.01 13.61
C SER A 37 -2.31 -5.46 13.64
N LYS A 38 -2.36 -6.15 12.49
CA LYS A 38 -1.87 -7.53 12.38
C LYS A 38 -0.36 -7.61 12.58
N MET A 39 0.42 -6.63 12.12
CA MET A 39 1.86 -6.57 12.37
C MET A 39 2.19 -6.41 13.85
N ALA A 40 1.45 -5.56 14.57
CA ALA A 40 1.61 -5.41 16.02
C ALA A 40 1.32 -6.74 16.75
N LEU A 41 0.28 -7.47 16.34
CA LEU A 41 -0.01 -8.80 16.87
C LEU A 41 1.07 -9.83 16.51
N ALA A 42 1.62 -9.80 15.29
CA ALA A 42 2.71 -10.68 14.87
C ALA A 42 3.97 -10.46 15.73
N ASN A 43 4.31 -9.21 16.01
CA ASN A 43 5.44 -8.85 16.89
C ASN A 43 5.21 -9.34 18.32
N LYS A 44 3.97 -9.24 18.83
CA LYS A 44 3.62 -9.78 20.15
C LYS A 44 3.75 -11.30 20.19
N ALA A 45 3.31 -12.00 19.14
CA ALA A 45 3.45 -13.45 19.03
C ALA A 45 4.92 -13.89 18.95
N MET A 46 5.77 -13.15 18.22
CA MET A 46 7.22 -13.35 18.19
C MET A 46 7.84 -13.25 19.58
N ALA A 47 7.47 -12.21 20.35
CA ALA A 47 7.96 -12.02 21.72
C ALA A 47 7.50 -13.16 22.66
N ALA A 48 6.29 -13.67 22.44
CA ALA A 48 5.76 -14.83 23.15
C ALA A 48 6.32 -16.19 22.67
N LYS A 49 7.20 -16.19 21.66
CA LYS A 49 7.74 -17.39 20.99
C LYS A 49 6.67 -18.26 20.30
N ASP A 50 5.49 -17.70 20.03
CA ASP A 50 4.47 -18.33 19.19
C ASP A 50 4.78 -18.04 17.72
N TYR A 51 5.76 -18.77 17.19
CA TYR A 51 6.28 -18.54 15.83
C TYR A 51 5.26 -18.89 14.74
N LYS A 52 4.33 -19.81 14.99
CA LYS A 52 3.29 -20.14 14.03
C LYS A 52 2.32 -18.97 13.89
N LEU A 53 1.79 -18.49 15.01
CA LEU A 53 0.88 -17.35 15.00
C LEU A 53 1.56 -16.09 14.45
N ALA A 54 2.82 -15.85 14.81
CA ALA A 54 3.60 -14.75 14.27
C ALA A 54 3.72 -14.80 12.74
N ASN A 55 4.01 -15.98 12.18
CA ASN A 55 4.09 -16.17 10.74
C ASN A 55 2.75 -15.90 10.06
N ASP A 56 1.66 -16.48 10.57
CA ASP A 56 0.33 -16.35 9.97
C ASP A 56 -0.15 -14.88 9.99
N LEU A 57 0.03 -14.18 11.12
CA LEU A 57 -0.29 -12.76 11.25
C LEU A 57 0.57 -11.88 10.35
N ALA A 58 1.86 -12.18 10.21
CA ALA A 58 2.77 -11.44 9.33
C ALA A 58 2.33 -11.58 7.86
N MET A 59 2.04 -12.80 7.40
CA MET A 59 1.55 -13.03 6.03
C MET A 59 0.25 -12.28 5.73
N HIS A 60 -0.69 -12.27 6.69
CA HIS A 60 -1.93 -11.50 6.54
C HIS A 60 -1.66 -9.99 6.48
N ALA A 61 -0.77 -9.48 7.34
CA ALA A 61 -0.38 -8.07 7.33
C ALA A 61 0.31 -7.68 6.01
N GLN A 62 1.15 -8.55 5.46
CA GLN A 62 1.79 -8.34 4.15
C GLN A 62 0.76 -8.26 3.02
N ALA A 63 -0.24 -9.14 3.02
CA ALA A 63 -1.31 -9.11 2.02
C ALA A 63 -2.13 -7.82 2.10
N ASP A 64 -2.52 -7.40 3.32
CA ASP A 64 -3.24 -6.14 3.53
C ASP A 64 -2.39 -4.93 3.11
N ALA A 65 -1.10 -4.91 3.46
CA ALA A 65 -0.19 -3.85 3.08
C ALA A 65 -0.06 -3.74 1.56
N ARG A 66 0.08 -4.87 0.87
CA ARG A 66 0.15 -4.87 -0.60
C ARG A 66 -1.15 -4.37 -1.24
N LEU A 67 -2.30 -4.77 -0.70
CA LEU A 67 -3.59 -4.23 -1.16
C LEU A 67 -3.68 -2.72 -0.95
N ALA A 68 -3.19 -2.22 0.20
CA ALA A 68 -3.15 -0.79 0.47
C ALA A 68 -2.24 -0.02 -0.51
N GLN A 69 -1.07 -0.59 -0.82
CA GLN A 69 -0.15 -0.04 -1.82
C GLN A 69 -0.81 0.00 -3.20
N ASP A 70 -1.37 -1.12 -3.68
CA ASP A 70 -1.96 -1.23 -5.01
C ASP A 70 -3.14 -0.23 -5.18
N LYS A 71 -3.94 -0.04 -4.12
CA LYS A 71 -5.01 0.98 -4.10
C LYS A 71 -4.45 2.39 -4.19
N ALA A 72 -3.38 2.69 -3.47
CA ALA A 72 -2.74 4.01 -3.52
C ALA A 72 -2.14 4.31 -4.91
N ASP A 73 -1.45 3.34 -5.49
CA ASP A 73 -0.88 3.44 -6.83
C ASP A 73 -1.99 3.62 -7.88
N SER A 74 -3.10 2.88 -7.74
CA SER A 74 -4.27 3.02 -8.62
C SER A 74 -4.92 4.40 -8.53
N ALA A 75 -5.10 4.95 -7.32
CA ALA A 75 -5.69 6.28 -7.11
C ALA A 75 -4.81 7.38 -7.73
N LYS A 76 -3.49 7.28 -7.57
CA LYS A 76 -2.52 8.20 -8.19
C LYS A 76 -2.54 8.10 -9.71
N ALA A 77 -2.55 6.88 -10.25
CA ALA A 77 -2.63 6.67 -11.70
C ALA A 77 -3.92 7.24 -12.29
N LYS A 78 -5.06 7.07 -11.61
CA LYS A 78 -6.34 7.67 -12.02
C LYS A 78 -6.25 9.19 -12.05
N THR A 79 -5.72 9.80 -10.98
CA THR A 79 -5.57 11.26 -10.90
C THR A 79 -4.68 11.80 -12.03
N ALA A 80 -3.58 11.11 -12.35
CA ALA A 80 -2.71 11.48 -13.45
C ALA A 80 -3.41 11.35 -14.83
N ALA A 81 -4.22 10.31 -15.01
CA ALA A 81 -4.99 10.12 -16.24
C ALA A 81 -6.05 11.23 -16.41
N ASP A 82 -6.77 11.59 -15.34
CA ASP A 82 -7.77 12.66 -15.37
C ASP A 82 -7.11 14.01 -15.72
N ALA A 83 -5.97 14.33 -15.11
CA ALA A 83 -5.22 15.56 -15.41
C ALA A 83 -4.71 15.61 -16.87
N LEU A 84 -4.29 14.47 -17.43
CA LEU A 84 -3.89 14.39 -18.83
C LEU A 84 -5.07 14.60 -19.78
N GLN A 85 -6.24 14.03 -19.46
CA GLN A 85 -7.45 14.23 -20.25
C GLN A 85 -7.88 15.70 -20.26
N ASP A 86 -7.82 16.36 -19.11
CA ASP A 86 -8.10 17.79 -19.00
C ASP A 86 -7.10 18.65 -19.78
N ALA A 87 -5.80 18.34 -19.71
CA ALA A 87 -4.78 19.03 -20.48
C ALA A 87 -5.00 18.90 -21.99
N ILE A 88 -5.40 17.70 -22.46
CA ILE A 88 -5.74 17.47 -23.88
C ILE A 88 -6.98 18.28 -24.28
N ARG A 89 -8.00 18.36 -23.42
CA ARG A 89 -9.20 19.14 -23.70
C ARG A 89 -8.87 20.63 -23.83
N VAL A 90 -8.13 21.20 -22.88
CA VAL A 90 -7.68 22.60 -22.92
C VAL A 90 -6.85 22.88 -24.17
N LEU A 91 -5.93 21.98 -24.54
CA LEU A 91 -5.15 22.14 -25.76
C LEU A 91 -6.04 22.21 -27.02
N ARG A 92 -7.09 21.38 -27.10
CA ARG A 92 -8.04 21.41 -28.23
C ARG A 92 -8.81 22.73 -28.28
N GLU A 93 -9.29 23.21 -27.13
CA GLU A 93 -10.01 24.49 -27.03
C GLU A 93 -9.13 25.68 -27.47
N GLU A 94 -7.85 25.69 -27.10
CA GLU A 94 -6.91 26.75 -27.51
C GLU A 94 -6.55 26.67 -29.01
N LEU A 95 -6.45 25.46 -29.59
CA LEU A 95 -6.26 25.29 -31.03
C LEU A 95 -7.47 25.81 -31.82
N GLU A 96 -8.69 25.50 -31.37
CA GLU A 96 -9.92 26.00 -31.98
C GLU A 96 -10.01 27.54 -31.89
N ARG A 97 -9.65 28.13 -30.75
CA ARG A 97 -9.61 29.59 -30.58
C ARG A 97 -8.58 30.24 -31.51
N SER A 98 -7.40 29.65 -31.64
CA SER A 98 -6.31 30.19 -32.49
C SER A 98 -6.58 30.08 -33.98
N SER A 99 -7.53 29.22 -34.38
CA SER A 99 -7.94 29.01 -35.78
C SER A 99 -9.10 29.91 -36.25
N LYS A 100 -9.64 30.75 -35.35
CA LYS A 100 -10.66 31.78 -35.66
C LYS A 100 -10.00 33.14 -35.83
#